data_AF-A0A2V9I301-F1
#
_entry.id   AF-A0A2V9I301-F1
#
_cell.length_a   1.000
_cell.length_b   1.000
_cell.length_c   1.000
_cell.angle_alpha   90.00
_cell.angle_beta   90.00
_cell.angle_gamma   90.00
#
_symmetry.space_group_name_H-M   'P 1'
#
loop_
_entity.id
_entity.type
_entity.pdbx_description
1 polymer ?
#
loop_
_entity_poly.entity_id
_entity_poly.type
_entity_poly.pdbx_seq_one_letter_code
_entity_poly.pdbx_strand_id
1 'polypeptide(L)'
;MTKKATRSEQYSDLRGTLYLAFELGLKEWKLGFSIGLGQKARRRSIPGGDLDKLVREIAAAKKRFQLPERAPVVSCYEAGR
;
A
#
# COMPACT_ATOMS: atom_id res chain seq x y z
N MET A 1 21.45 9.24 -33.68
CA MET A 1 20.16 9.78 -33.18
C MET A 1 19.35 8.62 -32.60
N THR A 2 19.26 8.50 -31.29
CA THR A 2 18.38 7.54 -30.62
C THR A 2 17.65 8.26 -29.50
N LYS A 3 16.36 8.52 -29.74
CA LYS A 3 15.44 9.06 -28.74
C LYS A 3 15.19 7.97 -27.69
N LYS A 4 15.45 8.25 -26.42
CA LYS A 4 14.76 7.56 -25.31
C LYS A 4 14.05 8.61 -24.49
N ALA A 5 12.72 8.53 -24.54
CA ALA A 5 11.80 9.35 -23.79
C ALA A 5 11.97 9.06 -22.30
N THR A 6 12.62 9.97 -21.58
CA THR A 6 12.48 10.04 -20.13
C THR A 6 11.19 10.80 -19.88
N ARG A 7 10.14 10.11 -19.42
CA ARG A 7 8.88 10.76 -19.04
C ARG A 7 9.14 11.65 -17.84
N SER A 8 9.29 12.94 -18.09
CA SER A 8 9.34 14.01 -17.10
C SER A 8 8.04 14.04 -16.29
N GLU A 9 8.21 14.24 -14.99
CA GLU A 9 7.26 14.88 -14.07
C GLU A 9 5.90 14.22 -13.82
N GLN A 10 5.85 13.43 -12.75
CA GLN A 10 4.74 13.49 -11.79
C GLN A 10 5.30 13.38 -10.37
N TYR A 11 6.03 14.41 -9.95
CA TYR A 11 6.29 14.70 -8.53
C TYR A 11 5.18 15.64 -8.04
N SER A 12 3.92 15.22 -8.16
CA SER A 12 2.80 15.99 -7.63
C SER A 12 2.74 15.75 -6.13
N ASP A 13 3.40 16.63 -5.36
CA ASP A 13 3.31 16.79 -3.91
C ASP A 13 3.49 15.47 -3.11
N LEU A 14 4.73 15.17 -2.72
CA LEU A 14 5.17 13.97 -1.98
C LEU A 14 4.59 13.85 -0.55
N ARG A 15 3.29 14.03 -0.35
CA ARG A 15 2.60 13.52 0.85
C ARG A 15 2.45 12.02 0.67
N GLY A 16 3.56 11.30 0.87
CA GLY A 16 3.77 9.91 0.43
C GLY A 16 2.52 9.03 0.47
N THR A 17 2.24 8.35 -0.65
CA THR A 17 1.14 7.40 -0.79
C THR A 17 1.49 6.08 -0.13
N LEU A 18 0.53 5.50 0.61
CA LEU A 18 0.64 4.13 1.08
C LEU A 18 0.02 3.18 0.05
N TYR A 19 0.82 2.29 -0.53
CA TYR A 19 0.34 1.21 -1.38
C TYR A 19 -0.02 -0.01 -0.54
N LEU A 20 -1.20 -0.58 -0.76
CA LEU A 20 -1.72 -1.77 -0.10
C LEU A 20 -2.02 -2.88 -1.10
N ALA A 21 -1.21 -3.93 -1.11
CA ALA A 21 -1.53 -5.20 -1.74
C ALA A 21 -2.45 -6.02 -0.83
N PHE A 22 -3.58 -6.46 -1.37
CA PHE A 22 -4.66 -7.09 -0.64
C PHE A 22 -4.98 -8.47 -1.23
N GLU A 23 -4.63 -9.53 -0.51
CA GLU A 23 -5.02 -10.90 -0.86
C GLU A 23 -6.24 -11.28 -0.01
N LEU A 24 -7.39 -11.47 -0.68
CA LEU A 24 -8.66 -11.76 -0.03
C LEU A 24 -8.89 -13.27 0.08
N GLY A 25 -9.10 -13.76 1.30
CA GLY A 25 -9.60 -15.10 1.60
C GLY A 25 -10.76 -15.06 2.60
N LEU A 26 -11.55 -16.14 2.65
CA LEU A 26 -12.70 -16.23 3.57
C LEU A 26 -12.29 -16.17 5.04
N LYS A 27 -11.21 -16.88 5.41
CA LYS A 27 -10.74 -16.99 6.80
C LYS A 27 -9.69 -15.94 7.16
N GLU A 28 -8.88 -15.55 6.18
CA GLU A 28 -7.73 -14.69 6.38
C GLU A 28 -7.56 -13.74 5.19
N TRP A 29 -7.17 -12.51 5.48
CA TRP A 29 -6.65 -11.55 4.52
C TRP A 29 -5.15 -11.37 4.71
N LYS A 30 -4.40 -11.35 3.61
CA LYS A 30 -2.97 -10.98 3.64
C LYS A 30 -2.78 -9.58 3.09
N LEU A 31 -2.10 -8.75 3.87
CA LEU A 31 -1.88 -7.35 3.60
C LEU A 31 -0.39 -7.09 3.37
N GLY A 32 -0.05 -6.43 2.27
CA GLY A 32 1.29 -5.94 1.98
C GLY A 32 1.30 -4.42 1.83
N PHE A 33 2.03 -3.73 2.70
CA PHE A 33 2.13 -2.26 2.67
C PHE A 33 3.51 -1.80 2.17
N SER A 34 3.53 -0.80 1.29
CA SER A 34 4.78 -0.17 0.80
C SER A 34 4.57 1.31 0.44
N ILE A 35 5.67 2.04 0.26
CA ILE A 35 5.69 3.42 -0.29
C ILE A 35 6.37 3.50 -1.67
N GLY A 36 6.72 2.36 -2.27
CA GLY A 36 7.36 2.30 -3.58
C GLY A 36 8.46 1.23 -3.65
N LEU A 37 9.35 1.37 -4.64
CA LEU A 37 10.47 0.45 -4.87
C LEU A 37 11.59 0.64 -3.84
N GLY A 38 12.36 -0.43 -3.61
CA GLY A 38 13.57 -0.38 -2.76
C GLY A 38 13.33 -0.40 -1.25
N GLN A 39 12.06 -0.47 -0.81
CA GLN A 39 11.70 -0.60 0.60
C GLN A 39 11.07 -1.98 0.88
N LYS A 40 11.46 -2.59 2.02
CA LYS A 40 10.87 -3.86 2.45
C LYS A 40 9.41 -3.63 2.84
N ALA A 41 8.50 -4.30 2.13
CA ALA A 41 7.08 -4.23 2.43
C ALA A 41 6.78 -4.72 3.85
N ARG A 42 5.87 -4.03 4.54
CA ARG A 42 5.32 -4.49 5.82
C ARG A 42 4.18 -5.46 5.53
N ARG A 43 4.32 -6.72 5.95
CA ARG A 43 3.31 -7.77 5.72
C ARG A 43 2.55 -8.11 6.99
N ARG A 44 1.24 -8.35 6.87
CA ARG A 44 0.36 -8.76 7.97
C ARG A 44 -0.69 -9.75 7.47
N SER A 45 -1.06 -10.70 8.32
CA SER A 45 -2.23 -11.54 8.15
C SER A 45 -3.27 -11.15 9.20
N ILE A 46 -4.52 -10.97 8.79
CA ILE A 46 -5.65 -10.60 9.66
C ILE A 46 -6.85 -11.50 9.35
N PRO A 47 -7.79 -11.71 10.30
CA PRO A 47 -9.01 -12.46 10.00
C PRO A 47 -9.76 -11.83 8.82
N GLY A 48 -10.35 -12.69 7.99
CA GLY A 48 -11.17 -12.25 6.86
C GLY A 48 -12.37 -11.45 7.35
N GLY A 49 -12.65 -10.32 6.69
CA GLY A 49 -13.75 -9.43 7.05
C GLY A 49 -13.48 -8.48 8.21
N ASP A 50 -12.31 -8.55 8.87
CA ASP A 50 -11.98 -7.72 10.02
C ASP A 50 -11.56 -6.29 9.60
N LEU A 51 -12.56 -5.46 9.33
CA LEU A 51 -12.37 -4.07 8.89
C LEU A 51 -11.74 -3.18 9.96
N ASP A 52 -12.04 -3.39 11.24
CA ASP A 52 -11.44 -2.63 12.34
C ASP A 52 -9.94 -2.88 12.42
N LYS A 53 -9.52 -4.14 12.28
CA LYS A 53 -8.11 -4.50 12.25
C LYS A 53 -7.44 -3.98 10.98
N LEU A 54 -8.12 -4.00 9.83
CA LEU A 54 -7.60 -3.38 8.60
C LEU A 54 -7.28 -1.89 8.82
N VAL A 55 -8.20 -1.11 9.42
CA VAL A 55 -7.99 0.31 9.71
C VAL A 55 -6.78 0.52 10.64
N ARG A 56 -6.66 -0.30 11.69
CA ARG A 56 -5.51 -0.26 12.61
C ARG A 56 -4.20 -0.58 11.90
N GLU A 57 -4.20 -1.56 11.00
CA GLU A 57 -3.01 -1.95 10.24
C GLU A 57 -2.60 -0.88 9.22
N ILE A 58 -3.54 -0.19 8.59
CA ILE A 58 -3.29 0.98 7.73
C ILE A 58 -2.62 2.10 8.55
N ALA A 59 -3.17 2.44 9.72
CA ALA A 59 -2.60 3.48 10.58
C ALA A 59 -1.18 3.11 11.05
N ALA A 60 -0.97 1.84 11.44
CA ALA A 60 0.36 1.34 11.81
C ALA A 60 1.35 1.37 10.65
N ALA A 61 0.91 1.10 9.42
CA ALA A 61 1.73 1.19 8.23
C ALA A 61 2.11 2.65 7.91
N LYS A 62 1.15 3.60 7.99
CA LYS A 62 1.46 5.03 7.83
C LYS A 62 2.51 5.48 8.84
N LYS A 63 2.37 5.12 10.12
CA LYS A 63 3.39 5.40 11.16
C LYS A 63 4.74 4.77 10.83
N ARG A 64 4.76 3.50 10.41
CA ARG A 64 6.01 2.79 10.05
C ARG A 64 6.77 3.48 8.92
N PHE A 65 6.06 3.99 7.92
CA PHE A 65 6.64 4.66 6.76
C PHE A 65 6.68 6.19 6.90
N GLN A 66 6.43 6.72 8.10
CA GLN A 66 6.49 8.16 8.41
C GLN A 66 5.58 9.00 7.49
N LEU A 67 4.43 8.43 7.12
CA LEU A 67 3.43 9.12 6.31
C LEU A 67 2.49 9.95 7.20
N PRO A 68 2.01 11.11 6.71
CA PRO A 68 0.92 11.83 7.37
C PRO A 68 -0.29 10.94 7.59
N GLU A 69 -1.06 11.18 8.65
CA GLU A 69 -2.29 10.41 8.91
C GLU A 69 -3.29 10.48 7.74
N ARG A 70 -3.35 11.64 7.08
CA ARG A 70 -4.19 11.90 5.90
C ARG A 70 -3.58 11.44 4.58
N ALA A 71 -2.42 10.76 4.60
CA ALA A 71 -1.82 10.21 3.40
C ALA A 71 -2.80 9.30 2.65
N PRO A 72 -2.89 9.39 1.31
CA PRO A 72 -3.75 8.53 0.53
C PRO A 72 -3.30 7.08 0.65
N VAL A 73 -4.26 6.16 0.63
CA VAL A 73 -4.02 4.72 0.56
C VAL A 73 -4.55 4.25 -0.79
N VAL A 74 -3.67 3.67 -1.60
CA VAL A 74 -4.04 3.07 -2.89
C VAL A 74 -3.90 1.58 -2.75
N SER A 75 -4.99 0.84 -2.96
CA SER A 75 -4.99 -0.60 -2.84
C SER A 75 -5.16 -1.28 -4.20
N CYS A 76 -4.37 -2.32 -4.43
CA CYS A 76 -4.73 -3.37 -5.38
C CYS A 76 -5.23 -4.57 -4.58
N TYR A 77 -6.33 -5.16 -5.04
CA TYR A 77 -6.78 -6.44 -4.54
C TYR A 77 -6.84 -7.42 -5.71
N GLU A 78 -6.44 -8.66 -5.44
CA GLU A 78 -6.73 -9.77 -6.33
C GLU A 78 -7.82 -10.60 -5.64
N ALA A 79 -8.97 -10.69 -6.28
CA ALA A 79 -10.00 -11.62 -5.86
C ALA A 79 -9.60 -13.02 -6.36
N GLY A 80 -9.48 -13.97 -5.43
CA GLY A 80 -9.36 -15.39 -5.77
C GLY A 80 -10.59 -15.86 -6.55
N ARG A 81 -10.36 -16.75 -7.51
CA ARG A 81 -11.36 -17.34 -8.40
C ARG A 81 -12.34 -18.24 -7.65
#